data_AF-A0A960PQ27-F1
#
_entry.id   AF-A0A960PQ27-F1
#
_cell.length_a   1.000
_cell.length_b   1.000
_cell.length_c   1.000
_cell.angle_alpha   90.00
_cell.angle_beta   90.00
_cell.angle_gamma   90.00
#
_symmetry.space_group_name_H-M   'P 1'
#
loop_
_entity.id
_entity.type
_entity.pdbx_description
1 polymer ?
#
loop_
_entity_poly.entity_id
_entity_poly.type
_entity_poly.pdbx_seq_one_letter_code
_entity_poly.pdbx_strand_id
1 'polypeptide(L)'
;LQAIDSAHDRAPVLLIDELDRADEEFESFLLELLSDFQVTIPELGTLKARHRPITLITSNRTREIHDALKRRCVYQWIDYPSPSKELEIVRRKVPGVEERLAQRVVAFVQALRERDLYKLPGVAETLDWTEALGHLHASTLEPEVVDATLGFLLKYQDDVDKIRGAGTREILEEAAAG
;
A
#
# COMPACT_ATOMS: atom_id res chain seq x y z
N LEU A 1 -4.22 -1.90 -22.93
CA LEU A 1 -5.68 -1.70 -22.80
C LEU A 1 -6.45 -2.97 -23.17
N GLN A 2 -6.25 -4.09 -22.47
CA GLN A 2 -7.00 -5.34 -22.74
C GLN A 2 -8.47 -5.25 -22.29
N ALA A 3 -8.80 -4.37 -21.33
CA ALA A 3 -10.16 -4.17 -20.85
C ALA A 3 -11.07 -3.38 -21.82
N ILE A 4 -10.53 -2.76 -22.87
CA ILE A 4 -11.32 -2.09 -23.92
C ILE A 4 -11.44 -2.99 -25.16
N ASP A 5 -10.77 -4.16 -25.16
CA ASP A 5 -10.83 -5.10 -26.27
C ASP A 5 -12.22 -5.77 -26.36
N SER A 6 -12.82 -5.61 -27.54
CA SER A 6 -14.17 -6.04 -27.90
C SER A 6 -14.35 -7.55 -28.06
N ALA A 7 -13.26 -8.32 -27.98
CA ALA A 7 -13.26 -9.78 -28.13
C ALA A 7 -13.81 -10.57 -26.93
N HIS A 8 -14.17 -9.91 -25.82
CA HIS A 8 -14.61 -10.58 -24.59
C HIS A 8 -16.13 -10.62 -24.46
N ASP A 9 -16.70 -11.81 -24.21
CA ASP A 9 -18.14 -12.02 -23.98
C ASP A 9 -18.62 -11.58 -22.58
N ARG A 10 -17.73 -11.07 -21.73
CA ARG A 10 -18.01 -10.62 -20.35
C ARG A 10 -17.43 -9.24 -20.12
N ALA A 11 -18.09 -8.45 -19.26
CA ALA A 11 -17.57 -7.17 -18.80
C ALA A 11 -16.21 -7.37 -18.09
N PRO A 12 -15.12 -6.72 -18.56
CA PRO A 12 -13.83 -6.84 -17.90
C PRO A 12 -13.76 -5.98 -16.64
N VAL A 13 -12.72 -6.21 -15.83
CA VAL A 13 -12.35 -5.31 -14.74
C VAL A 13 -11.25 -4.38 -15.25
N LEU A 14 -11.46 -3.07 -15.12
CA LEU A 14 -10.47 -2.04 -15.42
C LEU A 14 -9.88 -1.54 -14.11
N LEU A 15 -8.60 -1.87 -13.85
CA LEU A 15 -7.84 -1.30 -12.74
C LEU A 15 -7.03 -0.12 -13.26
N ILE A 16 -7.23 1.05 -12.63
CA ILE A 16 -6.42 2.25 -12.83
C ILE A 16 -5.65 2.46 -11.53
N ASP A 17 -4.35 2.25 -11.59
CA ASP A 17 -3.50 2.24 -10.40
C ASP A 17 -2.83 3.61 -10.21
N GLU A 18 -2.72 4.06 -8.96
CA GLU A 18 -2.01 5.27 -8.52
C GLU A 18 -2.37 6.53 -9.35
N LEU A 19 -3.67 6.82 -9.51
CA LEU A 19 -4.12 7.93 -10.35
C LEU A 19 -3.55 9.29 -9.92
N ASP A 20 -3.24 9.45 -8.64
CA ASP A 20 -2.61 10.64 -8.06
C ASP A 20 -1.22 10.97 -8.63
N ARG A 21 -0.60 10.04 -9.36
CA ARG A 21 0.66 10.28 -10.09
C ARG A 21 0.47 10.85 -11.49
N ALA A 22 -0.75 10.81 -12.02
CA ALA A 22 -1.06 11.40 -13.32
C ALA A 22 -1.24 12.93 -13.21
N ASP A 23 -1.16 13.62 -14.35
CA ASP A 23 -1.46 15.04 -14.46
C ASP A 23 -2.99 15.31 -14.55
N GLU A 24 -3.36 16.59 -14.49
CA GLU A 24 -4.77 17.01 -14.50
C GLU A 24 -5.43 16.80 -15.88
N GLU A 25 -4.65 16.92 -16.94
CA GLU A 25 -5.08 16.67 -18.32
C GLU A 25 -5.50 15.21 -18.49
N PHE A 26 -4.70 14.27 -17.96
CA PHE A 26 -5.03 12.86 -17.97
C PHE A 26 -6.26 12.55 -17.13
N GLU A 27 -6.41 13.15 -15.94
CA GLU A 27 -7.64 13.00 -15.14
C GLU A 27 -8.89 13.47 -15.88
N SER A 28 -8.81 14.60 -16.59
CA SER A 28 -9.91 15.16 -17.37
C SER A 28 -10.29 14.25 -18.54
N PHE A 29 -9.29 13.74 -19.25
CA PHE A 29 -9.51 12.75 -20.31
C PHE A 29 -10.09 11.45 -19.76
N LEU A 30 -9.60 10.98 -18.60
CA LEU A 30 -10.12 9.80 -17.96
C LEU A 30 -11.59 9.97 -17.54
N LEU A 31 -11.98 11.16 -17.08
CA LEU A 31 -13.38 11.48 -16.77
C LEU A 31 -14.28 11.38 -18.00
N GLU A 32 -13.82 11.87 -19.15
CA GLU A 32 -14.53 11.71 -20.42
C GLU A 32 -14.66 10.22 -20.78
N LEU A 33 -13.55 9.49 -20.70
CA LEU A 33 -13.51 8.06 -20.99
C LEU A 33 -14.46 7.27 -20.09
N LEU A 34 -14.47 7.54 -18.78
CA LEU A 34 -15.32 6.84 -17.81
C LEU A 34 -16.80 7.25 -17.88
N SER A 35 -17.11 8.44 -18.43
CA SER A 35 -18.51 8.86 -18.66
C SER A 35 -19.17 7.99 -19.72
N ASP A 36 -18.52 7.87 -20.87
CA ASP A 36 -19.12 7.28 -22.06
C ASP A 36 -18.60 5.86 -22.36
N PHE A 37 -17.58 5.41 -21.63
CA PHE A 37 -16.81 4.18 -21.88
C PHE A 37 -16.38 4.08 -23.35
N GLN A 38 -15.89 5.21 -23.86
CA GLN A 38 -15.40 5.35 -25.22
C GLN A 38 -14.15 6.23 -25.22
N VAL A 39 -13.32 6.08 -26.24
CA VAL A 39 -12.15 6.90 -26.48
C VAL A 39 -12.08 7.24 -27.97
N THR A 40 -11.82 8.49 -28.30
CA THR A 40 -11.58 8.90 -29.69
C THR A 40 -10.08 9.04 -29.92
N ILE A 41 -9.56 8.26 -30.86
CA ILE A 41 -8.16 8.28 -31.27
C ILE A 41 -8.12 8.84 -32.70
N PRO A 42 -7.35 9.90 -32.99
CA PRO A 42 -7.39 10.57 -34.29
C PRO A 42 -7.24 9.62 -35.49
N GLU A 43 -6.35 8.64 -35.37
CA GLU A 43 -6.02 7.68 -36.43
C GLU A 43 -6.99 6.49 -36.49
N LEU A 44 -7.71 6.19 -35.41
CA LEU A 44 -8.55 4.98 -35.27
C LEU A 44 -10.05 5.30 -35.15
N GLY A 45 -10.41 6.58 -35.06
CA GLY A 45 -11.76 7.02 -34.78
C GLY A 45 -12.17 6.73 -33.33
N THR A 46 -13.48 6.70 -33.10
CA THR A 46 -14.05 6.45 -31.76
C THR A 46 -14.19 4.96 -31.49
N LEU A 47 -13.48 4.48 -30.47
CA LEU A 47 -13.59 3.13 -29.93
C LEU A 47 -14.52 3.14 -28.73
N LYS A 48 -15.56 2.31 -28.75
CA LYS A 48 -16.54 2.21 -27.66
C LYS A 48 -16.54 0.80 -27.06
N ALA A 49 -16.53 0.73 -25.74
CA ALA A 49 -16.59 -0.55 -25.03
C ALA A 49 -17.95 -1.23 -25.29
N ARG A 50 -17.92 -2.47 -25.80
CA ARG A 50 -19.12 -3.29 -26.00
C ARG A 50 -19.78 -3.67 -24.68
N HIS A 51 -18.97 -4.00 -23.68
CA HIS A 51 -19.38 -4.28 -22.31
C HIS A 51 -18.73 -3.26 -21.39
N ARG A 52 -19.54 -2.53 -20.60
CA ARG A 52 -19.02 -1.55 -19.65
C ARG A 52 -18.20 -2.26 -18.57
N PRO A 53 -16.91 -1.90 -18.37
CA PRO A 53 -16.09 -2.54 -17.35
C PRO A 53 -16.50 -2.12 -15.95
N ILE A 54 -16.26 -3.01 -14.98
CA ILE A 54 -16.19 -2.63 -13.57
C ILE A 54 -14.87 -1.89 -13.39
N THR A 55 -14.91 -0.63 -12.97
CA THR A 55 -13.71 0.20 -12.84
C THR A 55 -13.30 0.33 -11.38
N LEU A 56 -12.05 0.00 -11.08
CA LEU A 56 -11.40 0.20 -9.79
C LEU A 56 -10.29 1.23 -9.97
N ILE A 57 -10.26 2.24 -9.12
CA ILE A 57 -9.24 3.29 -9.13
C ILE A 57 -8.56 3.26 -7.77
N THR A 58 -7.23 3.19 -7.76
CA THR A 58 -6.43 3.30 -6.53
C THR A 58 -5.70 4.62 -6.50
N SER A 59 -5.31 5.03 -5.29
CA SER A 59 -4.50 6.21 -5.07
C SER A 59 -3.77 6.11 -3.75
N ASN A 60 -2.54 6.60 -3.72
CA ASN A 60 -1.75 6.74 -2.49
C ASN A 60 -1.87 8.14 -1.89
N ARG A 61 -2.72 9.00 -2.46
CA ARG A 61 -2.93 10.39 -2.05
C ARG A 61 -1.64 11.21 -1.99
N THR A 62 -0.69 10.98 -2.90
CA THR A 62 0.47 11.87 -3.08
C THR A 62 0.05 13.24 -3.61
N ARG A 63 -1.08 13.27 -4.32
CA ARG A 63 -1.81 14.47 -4.75
C ARG A 63 -3.30 14.25 -4.50
N GLU A 64 -4.02 15.35 -4.27
CA GLU A 64 -5.47 15.30 -4.14
C GLU A 64 -6.13 15.02 -5.51
N ILE A 65 -6.91 13.95 -5.60
CA ILE A 65 -7.69 13.61 -6.80
C ILE A 65 -8.81 14.64 -7.00
N HIS A 66 -9.09 14.97 -8.26
CA HIS A 66 -10.11 15.94 -8.62
C HIS A 66 -11.50 15.56 -8.10
N ASP A 67 -12.21 16.53 -7.51
CA ASP A 67 -13.53 16.36 -6.90
C ASP A 67 -14.57 15.75 -7.86
N ALA A 68 -14.46 16.10 -9.14
CA ALA A 68 -15.34 15.60 -10.18
C ALA A 68 -15.24 14.07 -10.39
N LEU A 69 -14.09 13.46 -10.09
CA LEU A 69 -13.92 12.01 -10.13
C LEU A 69 -14.47 11.37 -8.86
N LYS A 70 -14.14 11.92 -7.68
CA LYS A 70 -14.64 11.41 -6.39
C LYS A 70 -16.17 11.34 -6.34
N ARG A 71 -16.86 12.36 -6.88
CA ARG A 71 -18.33 12.40 -6.93
C ARG A 71 -18.97 11.38 -7.88
N ARG A 72 -18.19 10.74 -8.75
CA ARG A 72 -18.63 9.70 -9.71
C ARG A 72 -18.24 8.29 -9.27
N CYS A 73 -17.58 8.15 -8.12
CA CYS A 73 -17.11 6.88 -7.61
C CYS A 73 -17.66 6.58 -6.21
N VAL A 74 -17.77 5.30 -5.86
CA VAL A 74 -17.86 4.91 -4.45
C VAL A 74 -16.45 5.07 -3.88
N TYR A 75 -16.29 6.04 -2.98
CA TYR A 75 -15.01 6.31 -2.34
C TYR A 75 -14.84 5.47 -1.09
N GLN A 76 -13.79 4.65 -1.05
CA GLN A 76 -13.44 3.84 0.11
C GLN A 76 -12.03 4.22 0.59
N TRP A 77 -11.95 4.74 1.82
CA TRP A 77 -10.67 4.92 2.49
C TRP A 77 -10.16 3.57 3.01
N ILE A 78 -8.89 3.28 2.78
CA ILE A 78 -8.22 2.09 3.32
C ILE A 78 -7.14 2.58 4.27
N ASP A 79 -7.36 2.34 5.56
CA ASP A 79 -6.38 2.64 6.59
C ASP A 79 -5.41 1.48 6.79
N TYR A 80 -4.37 1.68 7.60
CA TYR A 80 -3.51 0.59 8.04
C TYR A 80 -4.34 -0.48 8.78
N PRO A 81 -4.00 -1.78 8.60
CA PRO A 81 -4.73 -2.85 9.25
C PRO A 81 -4.59 -2.77 10.78
N SER A 82 -5.61 -3.28 11.48
CA SER A 82 -5.49 -3.57 12.91
C SER A 82 -4.36 -4.56 13.19
N PRO A 83 -3.79 -4.60 14.41
CA PRO A 83 -2.74 -5.56 14.75
C PRO A 83 -3.15 -7.01 14.45
N SER A 84 -4.40 -7.37 14.78
CA SER A 84 -4.95 -8.71 14.49
C SER A 84 -5.03 -9.03 13.00
N LYS A 85 -5.38 -8.03 12.17
CA LYS A 85 -5.48 -8.21 10.72
C LYS A 85 -4.12 -8.27 10.07
N GLU A 86 -3.18 -7.43 10.51
CA GLU A 86 -1.81 -7.44 10.01
C GLU A 86 -1.10 -8.75 10.34
N LEU A 87 -1.27 -9.28 11.56
CA LEU A 87 -0.75 -10.59 11.93
C LEU A 87 -1.31 -11.71 11.05
N GLU A 88 -2.61 -11.67 10.70
CA GLU A 88 -3.19 -12.62 9.75
C GLU A 88 -2.53 -12.52 8.36
N ILE A 89 -2.23 -11.30 7.90
CA ILE A 89 -1.55 -11.07 6.62
C ILE A 89 -0.12 -11.65 6.68
N VAL A 90 0.64 -11.34 7.72
CA VAL A 90 2.01 -11.84 7.92
C VAL A 90 2.03 -13.38 7.92
N ARG A 91 1.16 -14.03 8.72
CA ARG A 91 1.06 -15.50 8.77
C ARG A 91 0.80 -16.13 7.41
N ARG A 92 -0.01 -15.49 6.57
CA ARG A 92 -0.35 -16.00 5.22
C ARG A 92 0.75 -15.73 4.20
N LYS A 93 1.48 -14.63 4.33
CA LYS A 93 2.41 -14.13 3.31
C LYS A 93 3.87 -14.51 3.57
N VAL A 94 4.26 -14.69 4.84
CA VAL A 94 5.60 -15.13 5.24
C VAL A 94 5.49 -16.45 6.01
N PRO A 95 5.06 -17.55 5.37
CA PRO A 95 4.95 -18.84 6.04
C PRO A 95 6.34 -19.34 6.46
N GLY A 96 6.49 -19.75 7.72
CA GLY A 96 7.75 -20.29 8.25
C GLY A 96 8.45 -19.41 9.27
N VAL A 97 8.02 -18.15 9.42
CA VAL A 97 8.43 -17.33 10.56
C VAL A 97 7.73 -17.81 11.83
N GLU A 98 8.49 -17.83 12.93
CA GLU A 98 7.98 -18.24 14.24
C GLU A 98 6.89 -17.26 14.72
N GLU A 99 5.85 -17.82 15.33
CA GLU A 99 4.61 -17.09 15.65
C GLU A 99 4.85 -15.92 16.62
N ARG A 100 5.70 -16.11 17.63
CA ARG A 100 6.07 -15.05 18.57
C ARG A 100 6.89 -13.95 17.90
N LEU A 101 7.76 -14.27 16.94
CA LEU A 101 8.44 -13.25 16.14
C LEU A 101 7.45 -12.44 15.31
N ALA A 102 6.51 -13.08 14.62
CA ALA A 102 5.49 -12.39 13.82
C ALA A 102 4.65 -11.43 14.68
N GLN A 103 4.24 -11.84 15.88
CA GLN A 103 3.53 -10.98 16.83
C GLN A 103 4.36 -9.76 17.25
N ARG A 104 5.65 -9.97 17.56
CA ARG A 104 6.55 -8.88 17.95
C ARG A 104 6.80 -7.90 16.82
N VAL A 105 6.94 -8.38 15.59
CA VAL A 105 7.09 -7.52 14.41
C VAL A 105 5.86 -6.64 14.23
N VAL A 106 4.66 -7.23 14.27
CA VAL A 106 3.41 -6.48 14.14
C VAL A 106 3.26 -5.46 15.27
N ALA A 107 3.52 -5.85 16.52
CA ALA A 107 3.47 -4.92 17.65
C ALA A 107 4.45 -3.75 17.49
N PHE A 108 5.69 -4.03 17.07
CA PHE A 108 6.69 -2.99 16.81
C PHE A 108 6.23 -2.03 15.70
N VAL A 109 5.73 -2.55 14.57
CA VAL A 109 5.26 -1.71 13.45
C VAL A 109 4.07 -0.85 13.87
N GLN A 110 3.15 -1.39 14.66
CA GLN A 110 1.98 -0.65 15.14
C GLN A 110 2.41 0.52 16.04
N ALA A 111 3.30 0.28 17.00
CA ALA A 111 3.86 1.35 17.85
C ALA A 111 4.71 2.36 17.04
N LEU A 112 5.43 1.89 16.01
CA LEU A 112 6.18 2.75 15.10
C LEU A 112 5.27 3.68 14.29
N ARG A 113 4.05 3.23 13.92
CA ARG A 113 3.06 4.06 13.20
C ARG A 113 2.47 5.19 14.06
N GLU A 114 2.63 5.14 15.38
CA GLU A 114 2.23 6.21 16.29
C GLU A 114 3.28 7.32 16.40
N ARG A 115 4.46 7.11 15.79
CA ARG A 115 5.53 8.11 15.76
C ARG A 115 5.28 9.13 14.65
N ASP A 116 5.76 10.34 14.90
CA ASP A 116 5.77 11.42 13.91
C ASP A 116 6.87 11.14 12.86
N LEU A 117 6.54 10.36 11.83
CA LEU A 117 7.45 9.99 10.75
C LEU A 117 7.02 10.65 9.45
N TYR A 118 7.98 10.96 8.58
CA TYR A 118 7.67 11.47 7.24
C TYR A 118 6.86 10.47 6.41
N LYS A 119 7.23 9.18 6.49
CA LYS A 119 6.47 8.10 5.86
C LYS A 119 6.32 6.93 6.81
N LEU A 120 5.07 6.66 7.18
CA LEU A 120 4.71 5.51 7.99
C LEU A 120 4.91 4.20 7.19
N PRO A 121 5.41 3.13 7.81
CA PRO A 121 5.60 1.84 7.15
C PRO A 121 4.25 1.18 6.82
N GLY A 122 4.12 0.67 5.60
CA GLY A 122 2.97 -0.10 5.17
C GLY A 122 3.06 -1.58 5.52
N VAL A 123 2.07 -2.33 5.04
CA VAL A 123 2.05 -3.78 5.20
C VAL A 123 3.18 -4.43 4.39
N ALA A 124 3.53 -3.87 3.23
CA ALA A 124 4.64 -4.36 2.41
C ALA A 124 5.96 -4.32 3.19
N GLU A 125 6.29 -3.19 3.81
CA GLU A 125 7.48 -3.06 4.66
C GLU A 125 7.46 -4.01 5.86
N THR A 126 6.29 -4.27 6.44
CA THR A 126 6.13 -5.25 7.53
C THR A 126 6.49 -6.66 7.07
N LEU A 127 6.04 -7.06 5.88
CA LEU A 127 6.32 -8.37 5.30
C LEU A 127 7.81 -8.51 4.96
N ASP A 128 8.38 -7.52 4.28
CA ASP A 128 9.80 -7.51 3.90
C ASP A 128 10.70 -7.60 5.13
N TRP A 129 10.38 -6.84 6.19
CA TRP A 129 11.14 -6.89 7.44
C TRP A 129 10.99 -8.24 8.16
N THR A 130 9.77 -8.80 8.18
CA THR A 130 9.52 -10.12 8.77
C THR A 130 10.33 -11.21 8.07
N GLU A 131 10.35 -11.20 6.74
CA GLU A 131 11.13 -12.16 5.94
C GLU A 131 12.63 -12.00 6.18
N ALA A 132 13.13 -10.75 6.23
CA ALA A 132 14.53 -10.47 6.54
C ALA A 132 14.93 -11.00 7.92
N LEU A 133 14.11 -10.79 8.96
CA LEU A 133 14.36 -11.31 10.30
C LEU A 133 14.34 -12.84 10.33
N GLY A 134 13.46 -13.47 9.54
CA GLY A 134 13.45 -14.92 9.34
C GLY A 134 14.77 -15.44 8.75
N HIS A 135 15.31 -14.77 7.73
CA HIS A 135 16.61 -15.12 7.14
C HIS A 135 17.80 -14.90 8.09
N LEU A 136 17.71 -13.91 8.97
CA LEU A 136 18.68 -13.69 10.04
C LEU A 136 18.55 -14.69 11.19
N HIS A 137 17.58 -15.61 11.12
CA HIS A 137 17.25 -16.57 12.18
C HIS A 137 17.01 -15.89 13.54
N ALA A 138 16.48 -14.66 13.51
CA ALA A 138 16.17 -13.91 14.71
C ALA A 138 14.98 -14.58 15.41
N SER A 139 15.16 -14.99 16.67
CA SER A 139 14.07 -15.50 17.51
C SER A 139 13.34 -14.39 18.27
N THR A 140 13.97 -13.22 18.38
CA THR A 140 13.49 -12.07 19.15
C THR A 140 13.96 -10.77 18.48
N LEU A 141 13.24 -9.68 18.74
CA LEU A 141 13.65 -8.34 18.33
C LEU A 141 14.63 -7.77 19.35
N GLU A 142 15.92 -8.04 19.16
CA GLU A 142 16.99 -7.39 19.92
C GLU A 142 17.27 -5.99 19.35
N PRO A 143 17.52 -4.96 20.19
CA PRO A 143 17.69 -3.59 19.73
C PRO A 143 18.72 -3.42 18.61
N GLU A 144 19.84 -4.14 18.68
CA GLU A 144 20.92 -4.08 17.70
C GLU A 144 20.48 -4.63 16.33
N VAL A 145 19.70 -5.71 16.32
CA VAL A 145 19.15 -6.30 15.09
C VAL A 145 18.12 -5.36 14.48
N VAL A 146 17.26 -4.77 15.30
CA VAL A 146 16.26 -3.80 14.84
C VAL A 146 16.94 -2.58 14.23
N ASP A 147 17.88 -1.95 14.94
CA ASP A 147 18.63 -0.77 14.47
C ASP A 147 19.35 -1.03 13.14
N ALA A 148 19.94 -2.23 12.98
CA ALA A 148 20.62 -2.64 11.75
C ALA A 148 19.66 -2.90 10.58
N THR A 149 18.37 -3.14 10.85
CA THR A 149 17.35 -3.51 9.86
C THR A 149 16.24 -2.47 9.70
N LEU A 150 16.30 -1.32 10.38
CA LEU A 150 15.31 -0.24 10.26
C LEU A 150 15.04 0.21 8.81
N GLY A 151 16.01 0.07 7.91
CA GLY A 151 15.84 0.40 6.48
C GLY A 151 14.79 -0.44 5.74
N PHE A 152 14.38 -1.59 6.27
CA PHE A 152 13.24 -2.34 5.75
C PHE A 152 11.93 -1.58 5.99
N LEU A 153 11.80 -0.94 7.16
CA LEU A 153 10.59 -0.21 7.57
C LEU A 153 10.60 1.25 7.12
N LEU A 154 11.74 1.92 7.24
CA LEU A 154 11.85 3.37 7.08
C LEU A 154 12.68 3.69 5.83
N LYS A 155 12.11 4.51 4.93
CA LYS A 155 12.73 4.85 3.64
C LYS A 155 13.41 6.22 3.64
N TYR A 156 13.23 7.01 4.71
CA TYR A 156 13.84 8.32 4.87
C TYR A 156 14.94 8.25 5.93
N GLN A 157 16.11 8.83 5.63
CA GLN A 157 17.26 8.82 6.53
C GLN A 157 16.93 9.53 7.86
N ASP A 158 16.21 10.65 7.80
CA ASP A 158 15.78 11.39 8.99
C ASP A 158 14.87 10.56 9.91
N ASP A 159 13.96 9.76 9.33
CA ASP A 159 13.11 8.83 10.09
C ASP A 159 13.95 7.74 10.76
N VAL A 160 14.94 7.18 10.03
CA VAL A 160 15.87 6.18 10.59
C VAL A 160 16.66 6.76 11.75
N ASP A 161 17.24 7.95 11.59
CA ASP A 161 18.06 8.59 12.62
C ASP A 161 17.22 9.04 13.84
N LYS A 162 15.95 9.40 13.62
CA LYS A 162 14.99 9.69 14.70
C LYS A 162 14.69 8.46 15.56
N ILE A 163 14.56 7.29 14.94
CA ILE A 163 14.16 6.06 15.64
C ILE A 163 15.37 5.31 16.22
N ARG A 164 16.51 5.30 15.53
CA ARG A 164 17.68 4.50 15.91
C ARG A 164 18.13 4.73 17.36
N GLY A 165 18.52 3.65 18.03
CA GLY A 165 19.07 3.70 19.38
C GLY A 165 17.99 3.86 20.44
N ALA A 166 17.77 5.09 20.91
CA ALA A 166 16.82 5.33 22.01
C ALA A 166 15.37 5.04 21.59
N GLY A 167 14.95 5.52 20.41
CA GLY A 167 13.58 5.30 19.91
C GLY A 167 13.27 3.82 19.69
N THR A 168 14.23 3.04 19.18
CA THR A 168 14.12 1.58 19.02
C THR A 168 13.83 0.91 20.36
N ARG A 169 14.54 1.28 21.43
CA ARG A 169 14.34 0.71 22.77
C ARG A 169 12.97 1.06 23.33
N GLU A 170 12.56 2.33 23.20
CA GLU A 170 11.24 2.79 23.64
C GLU A 170 10.11 2.02 22.94
N ILE A 171 10.19 1.87 21.62
CA ILE A 171 9.18 1.14 20.83
C ILE A 171 9.18 -0.35 21.21
N LEU A 172 10.33 -0.96 21.46
CA LEU A 172 10.42 -2.35 21.90
C LEU A 172 9.80 -2.57 23.28
N GLU A 173 9.96 -1.62 24.20
CA GLU A 173 9.33 -1.66 25.53
C GLU A 173 7.81 -1.52 25.44
N GLU A 174 7.31 -0.57 24.64
CA GLU A 174 5.87 -0.41 24.37
C GLU A 174 5.26 -1.65 23.71
N ALA A 175 5.91 -2.18 22.68
CA ALA A 175 5.48 -3.37 21.97
C ALA A 175 5.52 -4.65 22.82
N ALA A 176 6.28 -4.67 23.91
CA ALA A 176 6.31 -5.77 24.86
C ALA A 176 5.23 -5.66 25.96
N ALA A 177 4.65 -4.48 26.15
CA ALA A 177 3.64 -4.21 27.17
C ALA A 177 2.19 -4.43 26.69
N GLY A 178 1.97 -4.49 25.37
CA GLY A 178 0.68 -4.80 24.73
C GLY A 178 0.53 -6.26 24.34
#